data_AF-A0AAV1KGS8-F1
#
_entry.id   AF-A0AAV1KGS8-F1
#
_cell.length_a   1.000
_cell.length_b   1.000
_cell.length_c   1.000
_cell.angle_alpha   90.00
_cell.angle_beta   90.00
_cell.angle_gamma   90.00
#
_symmetry.space_group_name_H-M   'P 1'
#
loop_
_entity.id
_entity.type
_entity.pdbx_description
1 polymer ?
#
loop_
_entity_poly.entity_id
_entity_poly.type
_entity_poly.pdbx_seq_one_letter_code
_entity_poly.pdbx_strand_id
1 'polypeptide(L)'
;MFNNMTLLSLGLWFVYLVMVSGKSRDPFVLDERFICNIKRSCVECLRLSHCSWCETENKCYSKQLSTFQGYCKNATIDYKDHGFSLEENAECSCGIVIKNNCYPPEVTDEVCSGRGNCVCGRCICKPEPDPEHPTKNIVGEYCEFDNFSCNGTHCNEGPYPLSQAKTNEDNSNEAEEVEQPLQA
;
A
#
# COMPACT_ATOMS: atom_id res chain seq x y z
N MET A 1 10.05 -17.36 77.42
CA MET A 1 8.86 -17.85 76.69
C MET A 1 8.34 -16.71 75.83
N PHE A 2 8.69 -16.67 74.55
CA PHE A 2 8.06 -15.74 73.61
C PHE A 2 6.61 -16.21 73.42
N ASN A 3 5.64 -15.36 73.75
CA ASN A 3 4.22 -15.70 73.64
C ASN A 3 3.84 -15.91 72.16
N ASN A 4 3.25 -17.06 71.83
CA ASN A 4 2.79 -17.37 70.46
C ASN A 4 1.84 -16.29 69.90
N MET A 5 1.13 -15.57 70.77
CA MET A 5 0.20 -14.51 70.40
C MET A 5 0.89 -13.22 69.91
N THR A 6 2.10 -12.90 70.39
CA THR A 6 2.87 -11.74 69.90
C THR A 6 3.63 -12.05 68.61
N LEU A 7 3.96 -13.32 68.35
CA LEU A 7 4.56 -13.74 67.07
C LEU A 7 3.55 -13.66 65.92
N LEU A 8 2.28 -14.02 66.19
CA LEU A 8 1.18 -13.94 65.23
C LEU A 8 0.83 -12.50 64.84
N SER A 9 0.83 -11.56 65.81
CA SER A 9 0.52 -10.16 65.51
C SER A 9 1.63 -9.47 64.70
N LEU A 10 2.89 -9.78 64.99
CA LEU A 10 4.05 -9.30 64.22
C LEU A 10 4.06 -9.90 62.80
N GLY A 11 3.73 -11.18 62.65
CA GLY A 11 3.59 -11.83 61.34
C GLY A 11 2.48 -11.22 60.49
N LEU A 12 1.32 -10.94 61.09
CA LEU A 12 0.20 -10.28 60.40
C LEU A 12 0.53 -8.83 60.00
N TRP A 13 1.25 -8.09 60.84
CA TRP A 13 1.77 -6.76 60.51
C TRP A 13 2.78 -6.79 59.36
N PHE A 14 3.66 -7.80 59.34
CA PHE A 14 4.63 -7.97 58.27
C PHE A 14 3.95 -8.30 56.94
N VAL A 15 2.96 -9.19 56.93
CA VAL A 15 2.18 -9.51 55.73
C VAL A 15 1.40 -8.30 55.22
N TYR A 16 0.82 -7.49 56.13
CA TYR A 16 0.14 -6.25 55.76
C TYR A 16 1.12 -5.22 55.14
N LEU A 17 2.31 -5.06 55.71
CA LEU A 17 3.35 -4.18 55.16
C LEU A 17 3.88 -4.64 53.78
N VAL A 18 4.00 -5.96 53.58
CA VAL A 18 4.43 -6.53 52.28
C VAL A 18 3.35 -6.31 51.20
N MET A 19 2.07 -6.46 51.54
CA MET A 19 0.95 -6.26 50.60
C MET A 19 0.78 -4.78 50.15
N VAL A 20 1.12 -3.81 51.00
CA VAL A 20 0.98 -2.37 50.69
C VAL A 20 2.08 -1.83 49.77
N SER A 21 3.20 -2.55 49.61
CA SER A 21 4.38 -2.06 48.85
C SER A 21 4.39 -2.44 47.37
N GLY A 22 3.39 -3.16 46.87
CA GLY A 22 3.22 -3.47 45.46
C GLY A 22 2.70 -2.27 44.66
N LYS A 23 3.53 -1.24 44.44
CA LYS A 23 3.25 -0.24 43.40
C LYS A 23 3.31 -0.95 42.04
N SER A 24 2.14 -1.35 41.52
CA SER A 24 1.99 -1.72 40.12
C SER A 24 2.53 -0.56 39.29
N ARG A 25 3.64 -0.78 38.57
CA ARG A 25 4.13 0.19 37.59
C ARG A 25 3.18 0.08 36.41
N ASP A 26 2.37 1.10 36.18
CA ASP A 26 1.51 1.13 34.99
C ASP A 26 2.37 0.86 33.75
N PRO A 27 1.95 -0.06 32.86
CA PRO A 27 2.65 -0.25 31.60
C PRO A 27 2.63 1.07 30.85
N PHE A 28 3.82 1.59 30.52
CA PHE A 28 3.94 2.84 29.77
C PHE A 28 3.33 2.60 28.39
N VAL A 29 2.15 3.15 28.13
CA VAL A 29 1.56 3.16 26.79
C VAL A 29 2.40 4.13 25.97
N LEU A 30 3.30 3.59 25.15
CA LEU A 30 4.11 4.39 24.25
C LEU A 30 3.20 4.89 23.12
N ASP A 31 3.03 6.20 23.02
CA ASP A 31 2.32 6.83 21.91
C ASP A 31 3.05 6.53 20.60
N GLU A 32 2.33 5.90 19.65
CA GLU A 32 2.86 5.42 18.37
C GLU A 32 3.51 6.53 17.53
N ARG A 33 3.16 7.79 17.76
CA ARG A 33 3.75 8.94 17.06
C ARG A 33 5.22 9.15 17.40
N PHE A 34 5.67 8.70 18.58
CA PHE A 34 7.08 8.79 18.98
C PHE A 34 7.93 7.69 18.34
N ILE A 35 7.33 6.65 17.77
CA ILE A 35 8.04 5.56 17.07
C ILE A 35 8.80 6.10 15.84
N CYS A 36 8.34 7.20 15.23
CA CYS A 36 9.07 7.82 14.11
C CYS A 36 10.49 8.23 14.52
N ASN A 37 10.65 8.84 15.70
CA ASN A 37 11.92 9.44 16.13
C ASN A 37 13.06 8.43 16.37
N ILE A 38 12.74 7.13 16.46
CA ILE A 38 13.75 6.07 16.64
C ILE A 38 14.23 5.45 15.33
N LYS A 39 13.56 5.75 14.19
CA LYS A 39 13.92 5.21 12.87
C LYS A 39 15.16 5.91 12.34
N ARG A 40 16.10 5.13 11.80
CA ARG A 40 17.44 5.64 11.43
C ARG A 40 17.63 5.86 9.94
N SER A 41 16.72 5.35 9.12
CA SER A 41 16.76 5.52 7.67
C SER A 41 15.39 5.95 7.13
N CYS A 42 15.40 6.52 5.92
CA CYS A 42 14.18 6.89 5.21
C CYS A 42 13.25 5.68 5.03
N VAL A 43 13.79 4.52 4.60
CA VAL A 43 12.98 3.31 4.37
C VAL A 43 12.34 2.82 5.66
N GLU A 44 13.09 2.74 6.76
CA GLU A 44 12.54 2.36 8.06
C GLU A 44 11.47 3.34 8.57
N CYS A 45 11.62 4.62 8.25
CA CYS A 45 10.67 5.66 8.59
C CYS A 45 9.37 5.48 7.82
N LEU A 46 9.45 5.39 6.49
CA LEU A 46 8.29 5.40 5.60
C LEU A 46 7.60 4.04 5.48
N ARG A 47 8.12 2.98 6.10
CA ARG A 47 7.32 1.76 6.37
C ARG A 47 6.13 2.03 7.30
N LEU A 48 6.14 3.15 8.02
CA LEU A 48 5.04 3.62 8.87
C LEU A 48 4.32 4.78 8.19
N SER A 49 3.04 4.59 7.89
CA SER A 49 2.26 5.55 7.10
C SER A 49 2.01 6.90 7.80
N HIS A 50 2.19 6.97 9.12
CA HIS A 50 2.04 8.20 9.92
C HIS A 50 3.34 8.97 10.15
N CYS A 51 4.46 8.46 9.64
CA CYS A 51 5.76 9.10 9.73
C CYS A 51 6.14 9.82 8.43
N SER A 52 6.99 10.83 8.57
CA SER A 52 7.60 11.58 7.47
C SER A 52 9.10 11.62 7.66
N TRP A 53 9.85 11.61 6.56
CA TRP A 53 11.31 11.71 6.56
C TRP A 53 11.75 13.13 6.18
N CYS A 54 12.65 13.71 6.96
CA CYS A 54 13.33 14.95 6.62
C CYS A 54 14.67 14.65 5.94
N GLU A 55 14.77 14.93 4.64
CA GLU A 55 15.99 14.64 3.86
C GLU A 55 17.19 15.47 4.32
N THR A 56 16.98 16.77 4.60
CA THR A 56 18.07 17.68 5.00
C THR A 56 18.66 17.35 6.38
N GLU A 57 17.84 16.86 7.30
CA GLU A 57 18.29 16.54 8.68
C GLU A 57 18.51 15.04 8.90
N ASN A 58 18.23 14.20 7.88
CA ASN A 58 18.26 12.75 7.97
C ASN A 58 17.49 12.22 9.19
N LYS A 59 16.26 12.73 9.37
CA LYS A 59 15.47 12.47 10.58
C LYS A 59 14.04 12.10 10.26
N CYS A 60 13.59 11.02 10.88
CA CYS A 60 12.20 10.60 10.86
C CYS A 60 11.40 11.29 11.97
N TYR A 61 10.19 11.73 11.66
CA TYR A 61 9.32 12.44 12.60
C TYR A 61 7.84 12.22 12.27
N SER A 62 6.96 12.54 13.21
CA SER A 62 5.51 12.58 12.94
C SER A 62 5.02 14.01 12.88
N LYS A 63 4.33 14.38 11.80
CA LYS A 63 3.64 15.67 11.65
C LYS A 63 2.51 15.87 12.66
N GLN A 64 2.03 14.79 13.27
CA GLN A 64 0.93 14.81 14.24
C GLN A 64 1.39 15.31 15.63
N LEU A 65 2.70 15.40 15.88
CA LEU A 65 3.23 15.94 17.13
C LEU A 65 3.44 17.45 16.98
N SER A 66 2.93 18.22 17.95
CA SER A 66 3.03 19.69 17.96
C SER A 66 4.47 20.19 17.89
N THR A 67 5.42 19.47 18.48
CA THR A 67 6.86 19.78 18.41
C THR A 67 7.41 19.85 16.97
N PHE A 68 6.78 19.16 16.02
CA PHE A 68 7.20 19.12 14.62
C PHE A 68 6.27 19.92 13.70
N GLN A 69 5.40 20.77 14.24
CA GLN A 69 4.55 21.63 13.43
C GLN A 69 5.41 22.58 12.57
N GLY A 70 5.32 22.43 11.25
CA GLY A 70 6.11 23.24 10.31
C GLY A 70 7.60 22.89 10.26
N TYR A 71 8.00 21.74 10.82
CA TYR A 71 9.35 21.20 10.67
C TYR A 71 9.61 20.68 9.26
N CYS A 72 10.83 20.86 8.75
CA CYS A 72 11.34 20.32 7.47
C CYS A 72 10.49 20.59 6.21
N LYS A 73 9.81 21.75 6.12
CA LYS A 73 8.79 22.05 5.09
C LYS A 73 9.15 21.71 3.64
N ASN A 74 10.36 22.01 3.19
CA ASN A 74 10.74 21.93 1.78
C ASN A 74 11.49 20.63 1.41
N ALA A 75 11.85 19.83 2.42
CA ALA A 75 12.63 18.60 2.25
C ALA A 75 11.96 17.41 2.95
N THR A 76 10.63 17.49 3.10
CA THR A 76 9.84 16.40 3.65
C THR A 76 9.51 15.38 2.57
N ILE A 77 9.81 14.12 2.85
CA ILE A 77 9.29 12.98 2.11
C ILE A 77 8.20 12.34 2.97
N ASP A 78 6.99 12.30 2.44
CA ASP A 78 5.84 11.67 3.07
C ASP A 78 5.65 10.24 2.57
N TYR A 79 5.05 9.42 3.42
CA TYR A 79 4.53 8.13 2.99
C TYR A 79 3.55 8.31 1.81
N LYS A 80 3.73 7.53 0.76
CA LYS A 80 2.80 7.41 -0.36
C LYS A 80 2.46 5.94 -0.56
N ASP A 81 1.17 5.66 -0.67
CA ASP A 81 0.69 4.33 -0.99
C ASP A 81 0.46 4.21 -2.50
N HIS A 82 1.28 3.42 -3.16
CA HIS A 82 1.12 3.07 -4.57
C HIS A 82 0.48 1.69 -4.76
N GLY A 83 -0.04 1.07 -3.71
CA GLY A 83 -0.56 -0.29 -3.73
C GLY A 83 0.53 -1.37 -3.71
N PHE A 84 1.77 -1.02 -3.39
CA PHE A 84 2.87 -1.98 -3.18
C PHE A 84 2.91 -2.47 -1.72
N SER A 85 3.84 -3.38 -1.41
CA SER A 85 4.13 -3.70 -0.01
C SER A 85 4.68 -2.47 0.73
N LEU A 86 4.59 -2.47 2.07
CA LEU A 86 5.10 -1.37 2.90
C LEU A 86 6.58 -1.07 2.64
N GLU A 87 7.38 -2.10 2.35
CA GLU A 87 8.80 -1.95 2.05
C GLU A 87 9.03 -1.33 0.67
N GLU A 88 8.40 -1.85 -0.38
CA GLU A 88 8.51 -1.32 -1.74
C GLU A 88 8.01 0.14 -1.82
N ASN A 89 6.89 0.48 -1.17
CA ASN A 89 6.38 1.85 -1.09
C ASN A 89 7.38 2.80 -0.41
N ALA A 90 8.04 2.35 0.66
CA ALA A 90 9.03 3.13 1.38
C ALA A 90 10.30 3.34 0.54
N GLU A 91 10.83 2.28 -0.09
CA GLU A 91 11.97 2.37 -1.01
C GLU A 91 11.70 3.34 -2.17
N CYS A 92 10.52 3.21 -2.78
CA CYS A 92 10.02 4.08 -3.83
C CYS A 92 9.99 5.55 -3.40
N SER A 93 9.42 5.83 -2.21
CA SER A 93 9.33 7.20 -1.68
C SER A 93 10.71 7.79 -1.36
N CYS A 94 11.65 6.97 -0.92
CA CYS A 94 13.03 7.36 -0.60
C CYS A 94 13.93 7.51 -1.83
N GLY A 95 13.40 7.40 -3.05
CA GLY A 95 14.17 7.54 -4.28
C GLY A 95 15.15 6.40 -4.54
N ILE A 96 14.97 5.25 -3.88
CA ILE A 96 15.73 4.05 -4.23
C ILE A 96 15.19 3.58 -5.58
N VAL A 97 16.04 3.67 -6.61
CA VAL A 97 15.66 3.30 -7.97
C VAL A 97 15.46 1.79 -8.03
N ILE A 98 14.22 1.35 -7.89
CA ILE A 98 13.78 0.04 -8.34
C ILE A 98 13.84 0.11 -9.87
N LYS A 99 14.70 -0.71 -10.48
CA LYS A 99 14.97 -0.79 -11.92
C LYS A 99 13.73 -0.44 -12.77
N ASN A 100 13.85 0.49 -13.71
CA ASN A 100 12.75 0.89 -14.60
C ASN A 100 12.27 -0.30 -15.45
N ASN A 101 11.24 -0.99 -15.00
CA ASN A 101 10.67 -2.20 -15.60
C ASN A 101 9.21 -1.96 -16.03
N CYS A 102 8.95 -0.85 -16.71
CA CYS A 102 7.61 -0.45 -17.14
C CYS A 102 7.37 -0.62 -18.64
N TYR A 103 8.27 -1.33 -19.33
CA TYR A 103 8.18 -1.62 -20.75
C TYR A 103 7.98 -3.13 -20.94
N PRO A 104 6.94 -3.56 -21.68
CA PRO A 104 6.76 -4.98 -21.98
C PRO A 104 7.95 -5.51 -22.80
N PRO A 105 8.45 -6.73 -22.52
CA PRO A 105 9.59 -7.28 -23.24
C PRO A 105 9.30 -7.60 -24.71
N GLU A 106 8.03 -7.85 -25.07
CA GLU A 106 7.65 -8.41 -26.37
C GLU A 106 6.87 -7.44 -27.27
N VAL A 107 6.41 -6.30 -26.74
CA VAL A 107 5.49 -5.41 -27.44
C VAL A 107 5.62 -3.97 -26.96
N THR A 108 6.00 -3.08 -27.90
CA THR A 108 5.89 -1.60 -27.86
C THR A 108 6.92 -0.80 -27.04
N ASP A 109 7.22 0.39 -27.57
CA ASP A 109 7.97 1.48 -26.91
C ASP A 109 7.12 2.26 -25.88
N GLU A 110 5.90 1.79 -25.58
CA GLU A 110 4.95 2.51 -24.74
C GLU A 110 5.01 2.07 -23.28
N VAL A 111 5.28 3.03 -22.40
CA VAL A 111 5.27 2.84 -20.95
C VAL A 111 3.88 2.36 -20.52
N CYS A 112 3.84 1.21 -19.83
CA CYS A 112 2.61 0.63 -19.29
C CYS A 112 1.48 0.51 -20.34
N SER A 113 1.84 0.12 -21.57
CA SER A 113 0.92 0.00 -22.71
C SER A 113 0.08 1.26 -22.98
N GLY A 114 0.56 2.45 -22.56
CA GLY A 114 -0.18 3.73 -22.64
C GLY A 114 -1.33 3.90 -21.64
N ARG A 115 -1.61 2.87 -20.83
CA ARG A 115 -2.78 2.76 -19.96
C ARG A 115 -2.47 2.83 -18.47
N GLY A 116 -1.24 3.19 -18.12
CA GLY A 116 -0.81 3.35 -16.74
C GLY A 116 0.25 4.42 -16.57
N ASN A 117 0.67 4.62 -15.33
CA ASN A 117 1.83 5.42 -14.98
C ASN A 117 2.94 4.50 -14.46
N CYS A 118 4.18 4.74 -14.88
CA CYS A 118 5.33 4.04 -14.33
C CYS A 118 5.73 4.67 -13.00
N VAL A 119 5.54 3.94 -11.91
CA VAL A 119 5.90 4.37 -10.55
C VAL A 119 6.89 3.36 -9.99
N CYS A 120 8.11 3.83 -9.75
CA CYS A 120 9.17 3.02 -9.15
C CYS A 120 9.38 1.66 -9.84
N GLY A 121 9.42 1.70 -11.17
CA GLY A 121 9.70 0.52 -11.98
C GLY A 121 8.53 -0.46 -12.15
N ARG A 122 7.34 -0.16 -11.62
CA ARG A 122 6.12 -0.95 -11.84
C ARG A 122 5.01 -0.08 -12.42
N CYS A 123 4.15 -0.65 -13.24
CA CYS A 123 3.00 0.05 -13.80
C CYS A 123 1.84 0.11 -12.81
N ILE A 124 1.29 1.32 -12.64
CA ILE A 124 0.02 1.55 -11.96
C ILE A 124 -1.02 1.84 -13.04
N CYS A 125 -1.91 0.89 -13.28
CA CYS A 125 -2.93 1.01 -14.32
C CYS A 125 -3.93 2.10 -13.96
N LYS A 126 -4.35 2.87 -14.97
CA LYS A 126 -5.37 3.90 -14.77
C LYS A 126 -6.65 3.19 -14.34
N PRO A 127 -7.25 3.53 -13.18
CA PRO A 127 -8.62 3.16 -12.96
C PRO A 127 -9.42 3.86 -14.06
N GLU A 128 -10.26 3.14 -14.77
CA GLU A 128 -11.28 3.73 -15.64
C GLU A 128 -12.58 3.78 -14.83
N PRO A 129 -12.81 4.83 -14.02
CA PRO A 129 -14.08 5.00 -13.33
C PRO A 129 -15.12 5.39 -14.37
N ASP A 130 -15.72 4.38 -14.98
CA ASP A 130 -16.91 4.54 -15.81
C ASP A 130 -18.14 4.39 -14.90
N PRO A 131 -18.90 5.47 -14.62
CA PRO A 131 -20.09 5.40 -13.78
C PRO A 131 -21.19 4.51 -14.36
N GLU A 132 -21.22 4.35 -15.68
CA GLU A 132 -22.19 3.52 -16.41
C GLU A 132 -21.72 2.05 -16.43
N HIS A 133 -20.41 1.83 -16.40
CA HIS A 133 -19.78 0.51 -16.42
C HIS A 133 -18.71 0.34 -15.33
N PRO A 134 -19.11 0.26 -14.04
CA PRO A 134 -18.18 0.20 -12.91
C PRO A 134 -17.33 -1.08 -12.86
N THR A 135 -17.66 -2.06 -13.70
CA THR A 135 -16.89 -3.30 -13.84
C THR A 135 -15.71 -3.16 -14.79
N LYS A 136 -15.58 -2.06 -15.55
CA LYS A 136 -14.44 -1.84 -16.45
C LYS A 136 -13.14 -1.73 -15.66
N ASN A 137 -12.17 -2.54 -16.06
CA ASN A 137 -10.91 -2.67 -15.35
C ASN A 137 -9.77 -2.95 -16.35
N ILE A 138 -8.61 -2.32 -16.10
CA ILE A 138 -7.36 -2.56 -16.80
C ILE A 138 -6.38 -3.21 -15.82
N VAL A 139 -5.81 -4.33 -16.22
CA VAL A 139 -4.90 -5.14 -15.39
C VAL A 139 -3.68 -5.61 -16.18
N GLY A 140 -2.75 -6.26 -15.48
CA GLY A 140 -1.51 -6.77 -16.05
C GLY A 140 -0.28 -6.09 -15.47
N GLU A 141 0.90 -6.67 -15.68
CA GLU A 141 2.17 -6.12 -15.20
C GLU A 141 2.51 -4.79 -15.89
N TYR A 142 2.07 -4.66 -17.15
CA TYR A 142 2.26 -3.51 -18.02
C TYR A 142 0.94 -2.90 -18.47
N CYS A 143 -0.16 -3.15 -17.75
CA CYS A 143 -1.51 -2.67 -18.10
C CYS A 143 -1.94 -3.09 -19.52
N GLU A 144 -1.64 -4.32 -19.90
CA GLU A 144 -1.79 -4.90 -21.23
C GLU A 144 -3.08 -5.72 -21.42
N PHE A 145 -3.87 -5.87 -20.34
CA PHE A 145 -5.17 -6.53 -20.40
C PHE A 145 -6.31 -5.65 -19.88
N ASP A 146 -7.54 -5.93 -20.34
CA ASP A 146 -8.76 -5.32 -19.82
C ASP A 146 -9.97 -6.26 -19.94
N ASN A 147 -11.14 -5.88 -19.44
CA ASN A 147 -12.38 -6.64 -19.60
C ASN A 147 -13.43 -5.90 -20.45
N PHE A 148 -13.03 -5.13 -21.45
CA PHE A 148 -13.99 -4.35 -22.24
C PHE A 148 -13.56 -4.08 -23.69
N SER A 149 -12.33 -4.41 -24.09
CA SER A 149 -11.83 -4.23 -25.46
C SER A 149 -12.15 -5.42 -26.39
N CYS A 150 -13.06 -6.30 -25.98
CA CYS A 150 -13.55 -7.44 -26.75
C CYS A 150 -14.95 -7.18 -27.31
N ASN A 151 -15.46 -8.13 -28.10
CA ASN A 151 -16.84 -8.11 -28.58
C ASN A 151 -17.64 -9.30 -27.99
N GLY A 152 -18.96 -9.14 -27.84
CA GLY A 152 -19.88 -10.19 -27.40
C GLY A 152 -20.37 -10.08 -25.94
N THR A 153 -21.35 -10.91 -25.61
CA THR A 153 -22.08 -10.87 -24.31
C THR A 153 -21.22 -11.17 -23.10
N HIS A 154 -20.11 -11.91 -23.30
CA HIS A 154 -19.18 -12.30 -22.24
C HIS A 154 -17.97 -11.37 -22.13
N CYS A 155 -17.94 -10.25 -22.87
CA CYS A 155 -16.76 -9.38 -22.92
C CYS A 155 -16.40 -8.74 -21.56
N ASN A 156 -17.33 -8.67 -20.62
CA ASN A 156 -17.05 -8.17 -19.27
C ASN A 156 -16.36 -9.20 -18.35
N GLU A 157 -16.12 -10.43 -18.83
CA GLU A 157 -15.53 -11.56 -18.08
C GLU A 157 -14.01 -11.69 -18.22
N GLY A 158 -13.35 -10.64 -18.73
CA GLY A 158 -11.89 -10.61 -18.96
C GLY A 158 -11.03 -10.97 -17.73
N PRO A 159 -9.70 -11.05 -17.90
CA PRO A 159 -8.93 -10.11 -18.70
C PRO A 159 -8.51 -10.60 -20.10
N TYR A 160 -8.68 -9.75 -21.12
CA TYR A 160 -8.33 -9.97 -22.52
C TYR A 160 -7.12 -9.15 -22.94
N PRO A 161 -6.20 -9.70 -23.74
CA PRO A 161 -5.02 -8.98 -24.21
C PRO A 161 -5.39 -7.95 -25.28
N LEU A 162 -4.71 -6.80 -25.27
CA LEU A 162 -4.86 -5.75 -26.28
C LEU A 162 -4.62 -6.23 -27.73
N SER A 163 -3.82 -7.27 -27.93
CA SER A 163 -3.58 -7.82 -29.26
C SER A 163 -4.84 -8.36 -29.93
N GLN A 164 -5.82 -8.85 -29.15
CA GLN A 164 -7.09 -9.37 -29.69
C GLN A 164 -8.03 -8.25 -30.14
N ALA A 165 -7.99 -7.08 -29.51
CA ALA A 165 -8.79 -5.92 -29.90
C ALA A 165 -8.39 -5.40 -31.29
N LYS A 166 -7.08 -5.30 -31.56
CA LYS A 166 -6.54 -4.79 -32.83
C LYS A 166 -6.91 -5.66 -34.04
N THR A 167 -6.96 -6.98 -33.87
CA THR A 167 -7.39 -7.90 -34.95
C THR A 167 -8.88 -7.78 -35.32
N ASN A 168 -9.73 -7.26 -34.44
CA ASN A 168 -11.16 -7.14 -34.72
C ASN A 168 -11.55 -5.85 -35.43
N GLU A 169 -10.72 -4.79 -35.36
CA GLU A 169 -10.88 -3.59 -36.18
C GLU A 169 -10.47 -3.82 -37.65
N ASP A 170 -9.50 -4.71 -37.90
CA ASP A 170 -9.12 -5.07 -39.27
C ASP A 170 -10.13 -6.02 -39.95
N ASN A 171 -10.88 -6.81 -39.16
CA ASN A 171 -11.90 -7.74 -39.66
C ASN A 171 -13.31 -7.15 -39.79
N SER A 172 -13.54 -5.88 -39.42
CA SER A 172 -14.86 -5.24 -39.57
C SER A 172 -15.19 -4.82 -41.01
N ASN A 173 -14.32 -5.15 -41.99
CA ASN A 173 -14.56 -4.95 -43.41
C ASN A 173 -15.00 -6.21 -44.17
N GLU A 174 -15.15 -7.37 -43.52
CA GLU A 174 -15.80 -8.54 -44.13
C GLU A 174 -17.14 -8.80 -43.44
N ALA A 175 -18.15 -8.13 -43.97
CA ALA A 175 -19.53 -8.55 -43.83
C ALA A 175 -19.67 -9.96 -44.42
N GLU A 176 -19.98 -10.96 -43.60
CA GLU A 176 -20.60 -12.18 -44.09
C GLU A 176 -22.02 -12.27 -43.54
N GLU A 177 -22.90 -11.65 -44.33
CA GLU A 177 -24.32 -11.94 -44.40
C GLU A 177 -24.49 -13.42 -44.79
N VAL A 178 -24.93 -14.26 -43.85
CA VAL A 178 -25.50 -15.56 -44.20
C VAL A 178 -26.91 -15.62 -43.62
N GLU A 179 -27.83 -15.15 -44.46
CA GLU A 179 -29.26 -15.39 -44.36
C GLU A 179 -29.53 -16.91 -44.36
N GLN A 180 -30.37 -17.36 -43.43
CA GLN A 180 -30.96 -18.70 -43.46
C GLN A 180 -31.74 -18.92 -44.76
N PRO A 181 -31.99 -20.18 -45.15
CA PRO A 181 -33.39 -20.54 -45.14
C PRO A 181 -33.74 -21.89 -44.50
N LEU A 182 -34.97 -21.84 -44.02
CA LEU A 182 -35.88 -22.79 -43.40
C LEU A 182 -36.19 -24.07 -44.23
N GLN A 183 -36.32 -25.20 -43.51
CA GLN A 183 -37.16 -26.40 -43.70
C GLN A 183 -37.10 -27.27 -44.98
N ALA A 184 -36.93 -28.59 -44.76
CA ALA A 184 -38.01 -29.59 -44.93
C ALA A 184 -37.77 -30.78 -43.99
#